data_AF-A0A1P8KQY2-F1
#
_entry.id   AF-A0A1P8KQY2-F1
#
_cell.length_a   1.000
_cell.length_b   1.000
_cell.length_c   1.000
_cell.angle_alpha   90.00
_cell.angle_beta   90.00
_cell.angle_gamma   90.00
#
_symmetry.space_group_name_H-M   'P 1'
#
loop_
_entity.id
_entity.type
_entity.pdbx_description
1 polymer ?
#
loop_
_entity_poly.entity_id
_entity_poly.type
_entity_poly.pdbx_seq_one_letter_code
_entity_poly.pdbx_strand_id
1 'polypeptide(L)' 'MISIASNKTLLLKAIKIALFVGIVLNLINQGEKIFILAFEDINYYKFFLTFIVPFSVSMYTAITMKLNLHVEKKQ' A
#
# COMPACT_ATOMS: atom_id res chain seq x y z
N MET A 1 -1.47 -18.85 -6.00
CA MET A 1 -1.36 -17.53 -5.35
C MET A 1 -1.41 -16.37 -6.35
N ILE A 2 -0.60 -16.35 -7.42
CA ILE A 2 -0.51 -15.21 -8.38
C ILE A 2 -1.81 -14.96 -9.18
N SER A 3 -2.55 -16.02 -9.55
CA SER A 3 -3.83 -15.87 -10.29
C SER A 3 -4.95 -15.20 -9.47
N ILE A 4 -4.96 -15.41 -8.14
CA ILE A 4 -5.90 -14.74 -7.22
C ILE A 4 -5.53 -13.26 -7.04
N ALA A 5 -4.23 -12.97 -7.00
CA ALA A 5 -3.67 -11.62 -6.89
C ALA A 5 -3.99 -10.74 -8.11
N SER A 6 -4.16 -11.33 -9.31
CA SER A 6 -4.53 -10.59 -10.53
C SER A 6 -6.00 -10.16 -10.62
N ASN A 7 -6.75 -10.22 -9.53
CA ASN A 7 -8.08 -9.61 -9.52
C ASN A 7 -7.92 -8.08 -9.55
N LYS A 8 -8.24 -7.47 -10.69
CA LYS A 8 -8.13 -6.02 -10.93
C LYS A 8 -8.80 -5.19 -9.84
N THR A 9 -9.92 -5.67 -9.28
CA THR A 9 -10.63 -5.02 -8.17
C THR A 9 -9.80 -5.00 -6.88
N LEU A 10 -9.08 -6.08 -6.58
CA LEU A 10 -8.21 -6.18 -5.40
C LEU A 10 -7.02 -5.24 -5.54
N LEU A 11 -6.40 -5.23 -6.73
CA LEU A 11 -5.27 -4.38 -7.06
C LEU A 11 -5.63 -2.89 -6.96
N LEU A 12 -6.76 -2.49 -7.55
CA LEU A 12 -7.25 -1.10 -7.50
C LEU A 12 -7.55 -0.66 -6.06
N LYS A 13 -8.14 -1.53 -5.24
CA LYS A 13 -8.38 -1.24 -3.81
C LYS A 13 -7.06 -1.07 -3.06
N ALA A 14 -6.10 -1.97 -3.25
CA ALA A 14 -4.80 -1.90 -2.59
C ALA A 14 -4.03 -0.64 -2.98
N ILE A 15 -4.05 -0.25 -4.27
CA ILE A 15 -3.44 0.99 -4.75
C ILE A 15 -4.12 2.22 -4.12
N LYS A 16 -5.46 2.26 -4.07
CA LYS A 16 -6.19 3.38 -3.47
C LYS A 16 -5.85 3.56 -1.99
N ILE A 17 -5.76 2.45 -1.25
CA ILE A 17 -5.35 2.45 0.16
C ILE A 17 -3.90 2.91 0.29
N ALA A 18 -2.99 2.38 -0.53
CA ALA A 18 -1.58 2.74 -0.52
C ALA A 18 -1.34 4.21 -0.81
N LEU A 19 -2.09 4.80 -1.75
CA LEU A 19 -2.02 6.23 -2.04
C LEU A 19 -2.52 7.07 -0.88
N PHE A 20 -3.69 6.76 -0.33
CA PHE A 20 -4.25 7.52 0.80
C PHE A 20 -3.35 7.46 2.03
N VAL A 21 -2.98 6.24 2.46
CA VAL A 21 -2.12 6.03 3.62
C VAL A 21 -0.72 6.56 3.34
N GLY A 22 -0.17 6.37 2.14
CA GLY A 22 1.15 6.86 1.77
C GLY A 22 1.26 8.38 1.78
N ILE A 23 0.23 9.10 1.33
CA ILE A 23 0.18 10.56 1.43
C ILE A 23 0.21 11.00 2.90
N VAL A 24 -0.64 10.40 3.75
CA VAL A 24 -0.70 10.72 5.18
C VAL A 24 0.64 10.42 5.87
N LEU A 25 1.22 9.25 5.60
CA LEU A 25 2.52 8.83 6.15
C LEU A 25 3.67 9.74 5.69
N ASN A 26 3.66 10.15 4.42
CA ASN A 26 4.69 11.03 3.89
C ASN A 26 4.58 12.44 4.49
N LEU A 27 3.37 12.94 4.75
CA LEU A 27 3.13 14.21 5.44
C LEU A 27 3.63 14.18 6.89
N ILE A 28 3.36 13.12 7.65
CA ILE A 28 3.85 13.03 9.04
C ILE A 28 5.36 12.77 9.14
N ASN A 29 5.95 12.05 8.17
CA ASN A 29 7.36 11.65 8.25
C ASN A 29 8.32 12.71 7.67
N GLN A 30 7.90 13.46 6.65
CA GLN A 30 8.74 14.47 6.01
C GLN A 30 7.92 15.60 5.35
N GLY A 31 6.69 15.84 5.82
CA GLY A 31 5.81 16.89 5.29
C GLY A 31 6.38 18.29 5.48
N GLU A 32 7.12 18.54 6.57
CA GLU A 32 7.80 19.82 6.79
C GLU A 32 8.78 20.17 5.66
N LYS A 33 9.57 19.18 5.21
CA LYS A 33 10.52 19.34 4.10
C LYS A 33 9.82 19.62 2.78
N ILE A 34 8.67 18.98 2.57
CA ILE A 34 7.83 19.19 1.38
C ILE A 34 7.20 20.59 1.40
N PHE A 35 6.77 21.07 2.57
CA PHE A 35 6.12 22.37 2.73
C PHE A 35 7.10 23.55 2.55
N ILE A 36 8.36 23.35 2.93
CA ILE A 36 9.45 24.33 2.76
C ILE A 36 10.09 24.24 1.34
N LEU A 37 9.59 23.33 0.47
CA LEU A 37 10.17 23.03 -0.85
C LEU A 37 11.66 22.61 -0.80
N ALA A 38 12.11 22.04 0.32
CA ALA A 38 13.46 21.54 0.52
C ALA A 38 13.62 20.12 -0.07
N PHE A 39 13.51 20.02 -1.40
CA PHE A 39 13.53 18.72 -2.10
C PHE A 39 14.86 17.97 -1.98
N GLU A 40 15.98 18.68 -1.81
CA GLU A 40 17.31 18.07 -1.60
C GLU A 40 17.41 17.30 -0.27
N ASP A 41 16.64 17.69 0.75
CA ASP A 41 16.63 17.04 2.06
C ASP A 41 15.64 15.88 2.16
N ILE A 42 14.86 15.62 1.10
CA ILE A 42 13.87 14.54 1.09
C ILE A 42 14.59 13.20 1.06
N ASN A 43 14.24 12.33 2.02
CA ASN A 43 14.73 10.97 1.99
C ASN A 43 13.85 10.15 1.04
N TYR A 44 14.30 10.01 -0.21
CA TYR A 44 13.59 9.26 -1.24
C TYR A 44 13.35 7.79 -0.86
N TYR A 45 14.26 7.16 -0.11
CA TYR A 45 14.06 5.79 0.36
C TYR A 45 12.86 5.70 1.32
N LYS A 46 12.77 6.62 2.29
CA LYS A 46 11.59 6.72 3.17
C LYS A 46 10.33 7.04 2.37
N PHE A 47 10.42 7.94 1.38
CA PHE A 47 9.30 8.29 0.50
C PHE A 47 8.73 7.05 -0.20
N PHE A 48 9.55 6.26 -0.88
CA PHE A 48 9.07 5.05 -1.56
C PHE A 48 8.46 4.04 -0.59
N LEU A 49 9.08 3.83 0.57
CA LEU A 49 8.56 2.92 1.60
C LEU A 49 7.19 3.34 2.12
N THR A 50 6.91 4.65 2.25
CA THR A 50 5.60 5.12 2.70
C THR A 50 4.45 4.71 1.78
N PHE A 51 4.71 4.39 0.51
CA PHE A 51 3.71 3.85 -0.41
C PHE A 51 3.79 2.32 -0.56
N ILE A 52 4.99 1.76 -0.61
CA ILE A 52 5.20 0.31 -0.81
C ILE A 52 4.69 -0.51 0.37
N VAL A 53 4.92 -0.05 1.60
CA VAL A 53 4.50 -0.77 2.82
C VAL A 53 2.99 -0.92 2.89
N PRO A 54 2.16 0.15 2.83
CA PRO A 54 0.71 0.02 2.89
C PRO A 54 0.13 -0.74 1.69
N PHE A 55 0.74 -0.64 0.49
CA PHE A 55 0.37 -1.48 -0.64
C PHE A 55 0.57 -2.97 -0.35
N SER A 56 1.77 -3.33 0.14
CA SER A 56 2.14 -4.72 0.40
C SER A 56 1.26 -5.35 1.47
N VAL A 57 1.01 -4.63 2.58
CA VAL A 57 0.16 -5.09 3.68
C VAL A 57 -1.30 -5.22 3.23
N SER A 58 -1.81 -4.26 2.45
CA SER A 58 -3.17 -4.31 1.89
C SER A 58 -3.34 -5.51 0.96
N MET A 59 -2.37 -5.74 0.06
CA MET A 59 -2.40 -6.85 -0.88
C MET A 59 -2.29 -8.21 -0.18
N TYR A 60 -1.38 -8.34 0.79
CA TYR A 60 -1.20 -9.56 1.58
C TYR A 60 -2.49 -9.94 2.33
N THR A 61 -3.10 -8.97 3.01
CA THR A 61 -4.38 -9.16 3.72
C THR A 61 -5.47 -9.61 2.75
N ALA A 62 -5.60 -8.93 1.62
CA ALA A 62 -6.63 -9.22 0.64
C ALA A 62 -6.50 -10.62 0.00
N ILE A 63 -5.27 -11.06 -0.29
CA ILE A 63 -4.99 -12.42 -0.78
C ILE A 63 -5.32 -13.45 0.30
N THR A 64 -4.87 -13.23 1.54
CA THR A 64 -5.10 -14.15 2.67
C THR A 64 -6.58 -14.35 2.94
N MET A 65 -7.36 -13.27 2.99
CA MET A 65 -8.81 -13.34 3.16
C MET A 65 -9.48 -14.10 2.00
N LYS A 66 -9.07 -13.84 0.76
CA LYS A 66 -9.65 -14.51 -0.42
C LYS A 66 -9.30 -15.99 -0.48
N LEU A 67 -8.14 -16.40 0.04
CA LEU A 67 -7.75 -17.80 0.20
C LEU A 67 -8.59 -18.49 1.28
N ASN A 68 -8.74 -17.87 2.46
CA ASN A 68 -9.56 -18.44 3.55
C ASN A 68 -11.01 -18.65 3.11
N LEU A 69 -11.62 -17.67 2.43
CA LEU A 69 -12.97 -17.80 1.87
C LEU A 69 -13.11 -18.92 0.82
N HIS A 70 -12.04 -19.25 0.10
CA HIS A 70 -12.04 -20.35 -0.87
C HIS A 70 -11.92 -21.72 -0.20
N VAL A 71 -11.23 -21.79 0.94
CA VAL A 71 -11.10 -23.02 1.74
C VAL A 71 -12.43 -23.35 2.41
N GLU A 72 -13.11 -22.38 3.01
CA GLU A 72 -14.42 -22.59 3.66
C GLU A 72 -15.52 -23.03 2.70
N LYS A 73 -15.52 -22.56 1.45
CA LYS A 73 -16.50 -22.98 0.43
C LYS A 73 -16.27 -24.40 -0.11
N LYS A 74 -15.14 -25.03 0.24
CA LYS A 74 -14.76 -26.37 -0.22
C LYS A 74 -14.97 -27.45 0.84
N GLN A 75 -15.29 -27.08 2.08
CA GLN A 75 -15.79 -27.96 3.15
C GLN A 75 -17.32 -27.96 3.14
#